data_AF-A0A1Y6C568-F1
#
_entry.id   AF-A0A1Y6C568-F1
#
_cell.length_a   1.000
_cell.length_b   1.000
_cell.length_c   1.000
_cell.angle_alpha   90.00
_cell.angle_beta   90.00
_cell.angle_gamma   90.00
#
_symmetry.space_group_name_H-M   'P 1'
#
loop_
_entity.id
_entity.type
_entity.pdbx_description
1 polymer ?
#
loop_
_entity_poly.entity_id
_entity_poly.type
_entity_poly.pdbx_seq_one_letter_code
_entity_poly.pdbx_strand_id
1 'polypeptide(L)'
;MGISVSIKAGDDKDTSSVQASGTINHVITDEERKNFGIEDHDLKEAVGKYFGKKPNDAYLHSPTPWNDLYKTYHWPQVETYLTVKNATITEITSQPVIIATKTFENNSDQTGTFNAGISDSVTNSVSDTWSKSNTVSFTQKVSYKVGFLGTGGGGETSMSYSHTWGESKTESQSVTVGTDSGVSVILKPKEAVKAQLTASRGVMKVRVEYLVYLRGSVAINYNPTYKGHHFWALDVNSVLNAAGKATSITVTQDIEVGFYSNSKVELLNTKDQMLFAQNDSTRAGGPIDLDEVQKAA
;
A
#
# COMPACT_ATOMS: atom_id res chain seq x y z
N MET A 1 -8.31 -15.99 -5.65
CA MET A 1 -8.55 -14.77 -4.84
C MET A 1 -7.49 -13.76 -5.22
N GLY A 2 -7.82 -12.49 -5.39
CA GLY A 2 -6.83 -11.46 -5.74
C GLY A 2 -5.88 -11.14 -4.58
N ILE A 3 -4.91 -10.26 -4.84
CA ILE A 3 -4.04 -9.70 -3.80
C ILE A 3 -4.74 -8.49 -3.18
N SER A 4 -4.73 -8.40 -1.85
CA SER A 4 -5.25 -7.26 -1.09
C SER A 4 -4.18 -6.68 -0.17
N VAL A 5 -4.13 -5.35 -0.10
CA VAL A 5 -3.28 -4.59 0.81
C VAL A 5 -4.15 -3.60 1.58
N SER A 6 -4.09 -3.67 2.92
CA SER A 6 -4.81 -2.79 3.84
C SER A 6 -3.81 -2.02 4.69
N ILE A 7 -3.84 -0.70 4.63
CA ILE A 7 -2.97 0.20 5.40
C ILE A 7 -3.86 1.07 6.29
N LYS A 8 -3.48 1.23 7.55
CA LYS A 8 -4.00 2.24 8.46
C LYS A 8 -2.84 3.16 8.84
N ALA A 9 -2.90 4.41 8.39
CA ALA A 9 -1.91 5.43 8.70
C ALA A 9 -2.34 6.21 9.95
N GLY A 10 -1.48 6.21 10.96
CA GLY A 10 -1.57 7.01 12.17
C GLY A 10 -0.26 7.72 12.47
N ASP A 11 -0.24 8.50 13.55
CA ASP A 11 0.90 9.39 13.88
C ASP A 11 2.17 8.66 14.28
N ASP A 12 2.01 7.41 14.73
CA ASP A 12 3.08 6.57 15.21
C ASP A 12 2.83 5.10 14.86
N LYS A 13 3.77 4.24 15.28
CA LYS A 13 3.71 2.80 15.03
C LYS A 13 2.56 2.11 15.77
N ASP A 14 2.14 2.63 16.92
CA ASP A 14 1.12 2.00 17.77
C ASP A 14 -0.29 2.26 17.22
N THR A 15 -0.46 3.37 16.52
CA THR A 15 -1.71 3.79 15.86
C THR A 15 -1.77 3.41 14.38
N SER A 16 -0.68 2.85 13.84
CA SER A 16 -0.54 2.43 12.44
C SER A 16 -0.55 0.92 12.27
N SER A 17 -1.03 0.44 11.13
CA SER A 17 -0.94 -0.99 10.79
C SER A 17 -0.90 -1.22 9.29
N VAL A 18 -0.34 -2.36 8.89
CA VAL A 18 -0.40 -2.85 7.52
C VAL A 18 -0.69 -4.35 7.52
N GLN A 19 -1.56 -4.77 6.61
CA GLN A 19 -1.85 -6.18 6.33
C GLN A 19 -1.88 -6.38 4.83
N ALA A 20 -1.29 -7.47 4.35
CA ALA A 20 -1.39 -7.86 2.96
C ALA A 20 -1.60 -9.37 2.87
N SER A 21 -2.38 -9.81 1.89
CA SER A 21 -2.69 -11.23 1.69
C SER A 21 -3.11 -11.51 0.25
N GLY A 22 -3.12 -12.79 -0.12
CA GLY A 22 -3.63 -13.25 -1.40
C GLY A 22 -2.63 -14.10 -2.17
N THR A 23 -3.13 -14.79 -3.19
CA THR A 23 -2.34 -15.61 -4.09
C THR A 23 -3.02 -15.67 -5.44
N ILE A 24 -2.25 -15.39 -6.49
CA ILE A 24 -2.68 -15.51 -7.87
C ILE A 24 -1.74 -16.46 -8.61
N ASN A 25 -2.24 -17.12 -9.64
CA ASN A 25 -1.46 -18.01 -10.47
C ASN A 25 -1.96 -18.02 -11.92
N HIS A 26 -1.07 -18.39 -12.82
CA HIS A 26 -1.37 -18.66 -14.23
C HIS A 26 -0.40 -19.69 -14.80
N VAL A 27 -0.72 -20.22 -15.97
CA VAL A 27 0.20 -21.09 -16.73
C VAL A 27 1.42 -20.30 -17.17
N ILE A 28 2.62 -20.82 -16.91
CA ILE A 28 3.89 -20.13 -17.13
C ILE A 28 4.01 -19.55 -18.56
N THR A 29 4.52 -18.32 -18.67
CA THR A 29 4.74 -17.64 -19.95
C THR A 29 6.18 -17.74 -20.44
N ASP A 30 6.44 -17.43 -21.72
CA ASP A 30 7.81 -17.45 -22.26
C ASP A 30 8.74 -16.41 -21.62
N GLU A 31 8.21 -15.24 -21.24
CA GLU A 31 8.98 -14.24 -20.50
C GLU A 31 9.40 -14.76 -19.12
N GLU A 32 8.50 -15.46 -18.42
CA GLU A 32 8.80 -16.07 -17.14
C GLU A 32 9.81 -17.21 -17.28
N ARG A 33 9.70 -18.03 -18.32
CA ARG A 33 10.70 -19.06 -18.64
C ARG A 33 12.10 -18.46 -18.76
N LYS A 34 12.23 -17.33 -19.46
CA LYS A 34 13.50 -16.60 -19.56
C LYS A 34 13.99 -16.12 -18.19
N ASN A 35 13.12 -15.54 -17.37
CA ASN A 35 13.47 -15.01 -16.05
C ASN A 35 13.85 -16.10 -15.03
N PHE A 36 13.27 -17.30 -15.15
CA PHE A 36 13.70 -18.49 -14.40
C PHE A 36 14.88 -19.24 -15.05
N GLY A 37 15.34 -18.80 -16.23
CA GLY A 37 16.43 -19.42 -16.97
C GLY A 37 16.10 -20.85 -17.41
N ILE A 38 14.87 -21.11 -17.84
CA ILE A 38 14.36 -22.42 -18.31
C ILE A 38 13.76 -22.32 -19.71
N GLU A 39 14.45 -21.58 -20.58
CA GLU A 39 14.27 -21.69 -22.01
C GLU A 39 14.62 -23.10 -22.49
N ASP A 40 14.22 -23.48 -23.72
CA ASP A 40 14.25 -24.87 -24.20
C ASP A 40 15.58 -25.59 -23.94
N HIS A 41 16.70 -24.98 -24.33
CA HIS A 41 18.03 -25.52 -24.12
C HIS A 41 18.32 -25.78 -22.63
N ASP A 42 18.10 -24.76 -21.79
CA ASP A 42 18.44 -24.81 -20.38
C ASP A 42 17.54 -25.74 -19.58
N LEU A 43 16.27 -25.85 -19.96
CA LEU A 43 15.33 -26.78 -19.39
C LEU A 43 15.75 -28.23 -19.69
N LYS A 44 16.15 -28.52 -20.93
CA LYS A 44 16.65 -29.86 -21.31
C LYS A 44 17.93 -30.21 -20.57
N GLU A 45 18.86 -29.25 -20.42
CA GLU A 45 20.07 -29.43 -19.61
C GLU A 45 19.74 -29.69 -18.13
N ALA A 46 18.78 -28.95 -17.56
CA ALA A 46 18.33 -29.14 -16.19
C ALA A 46 17.73 -30.54 -15.98
N VAL A 47 16.90 -31.00 -16.92
CA VAL A 47 16.38 -32.37 -16.92
C VAL A 47 17.52 -33.38 -17.04
N GLY A 48 18.53 -33.12 -17.86
CA GLY A 48 19.72 -33.95 -17.98
C GLY A 48 20.43 -34.15 -16.64
N LYS A 49 20.66 -33.06 -15.90
CA LYS A 49 21.28 -33.07 -14.56
C LYS A 49 20.43 -33.81 -13.53
N TYR A 50 19.11 -33.61 -13.56
CA TYR A 50 18.19 -34.21 -12.60
C TYR A 50 17.92 -35.70 -12.88
N PHE A 51 17.59 -36.03 -14.13
CA PHE A 51 17.04 -37.34 -14.51
C PHE A 51 18.08 -38.32 -15.06
N GLY A 52 19.30 -37.82 -15.34
CA GLY A 52 20.47 -38.60 -15.78
C GLY A 52 20.62 -38.73 -17.30
N LYS A 53 19.70 -38.15 -18.08
CA LYS A 53 19.80 -38.07 -19.55
C LYS A 53 19.08 -36.83 -20.05
N LYS A 54 19.64 -36.15 -21.04
CA LYS A 54 18.98 -35.02 -21.72
C LYS A 54 17.80 -35.56 -22.56
N PRO A 55 16.57 -35.03 -22.41
CA PRO A 55 15.43 -35.44 -23.22
C PRO A 55 15.53 -34.90 -24.64
N ASN A 56 14.73 -35.45 -25.55
CA ASN A 56 14.58 -34.89 -26.90
C ASN A 56 13.90 -33.52 -26.83
N ASP A 57 12.75 -33.47 -26.15
CA ASP A 57 11.94 -32.28 -25.91
C ASP A 57 11.47 -32.20 -24.45
N ALA A 58 11.28 -30.96 -23.98
CA ALA A 58 10.77 -30.66 -22.65
C ALA A 58 9.75 -29.53 -22.76
N TYR A 59 8.58 -29.72 -22.16
CA TYR A 59 7.47 -28.79 -22.20
C TYR A 59 7.07 -28.42 -20.78
N LEU A 60 6.55 -27.21 -20.62
CA LEU A 60 6.08 -26.69 -19.34
C LEU A 60 4.55 -26.49 -19.32
N HIS A 61 3.90 -26.44 -20.49
CA HIS A 61 2.47 -26.29 -20.61
C HIS A 61 1.94 -26.89 -21.91
N SER A 62 0.60 -26.98 -22.03
CA SER A 62 -0.07 -27.40 -23.26
C SER A 62 -0.04 -26.31 -24.34
N PRO A 63 -0.24 -26.67 -25.62
CA PRO A 63 -0.32 -28.05 -26.13
C PRO A 63 1.06 -28.68 -26.35
N THR A 64 1.16 -30.00 -26.22
CA THR A 64 2.35 -30.75 -26.66
C THR A 64 2.05 -31.58 -27.92
N PRO A 65 3.06 -31.93 -28.75
CA PRO A 65 2.83 -32.56 -30.06
C PRO A 65 2.12 -33.94 -30.04
N TRP A 66 2.21 -34.70 -28.94
CA TRP A 66 1.64 -36.05 -28.83
C TRP A 66 0.23 -36.06 -28.22
N ASN A 67 -0.71 -35.40 -28.89
CA ASN A 67 -2.10 -35.26 -28.41
C ASN A 67 -2.18 -34.65 -27.00
N ASP A 68 -1.28 -33.69 -26.71
CA ASP A 68 -1.22 -32.97 -25.44
C ASP A 68 -1.04 -33.88 -24.20
N LEU A 69 0.21 -34.08 -23.78
CA LEU A 69 0.61 -34.96 -22.69
C LEU A 69 -0.06 -34.57 -21.36
N TYR A 70 -0.23 -33.28 -21.09
CA TYR A 70 -0.89 -32.80 -19.87
C TYR A 70 -2.35 -33.24 -19.79
N LYS A 71 -3.06 -33.23 -20.93
CA LYS A 71 -4.46 -33.69 -20.99
C LYS A 71 -4.55 -35.21 -21.03
N THR A 72 -3.71 -35.85 -21.83
CA THR A 72 -3.72 -37.32 -22.03
C THR A 72 -3.40 -38.07 -20.74
N TYR A 73 -2.43 -37.59 -19.95
CA TYR A 73 -1.98 -38.26 -18.73
C TYR A 73 -2.41 -37.55 -17.44
N HIS A 74 -3.25 -36.51 -17.55
CA HIS A 74 -3.70 -35.68 -16.43
C HIS A 74 -2.56 -35.11 -15.58
N TRP A 75 -1.45 -34.75 -16.23
CA TRP A 75 -0.32 -34.13 -15.54
C TRP A 75 -0.59 -32.64 -15.30
N PRO A 76 -0.17 -32.09 -14.14
CA PRO A 76 -0.28 -30.67 -13.89
C PRO A 76 0.72 -29.92 -14.78
N GLN A 77 0.23 -28.94 -15.53
CA GLN A 77 1.09 -27.99 -16.22
C GLN A 77 1.88 -27.16 -15.21
N VAL A 78 2.99 -26.59 -15.66
CA VAL A 78 3.73 -25.62 -14.86
C VAL A 78 2.98 -24.30 -14.82
N GLU A 79 2.70 -23.87 -13.60
CA GLU A 79 2.06 -22.62 -13.28
C GLU A 79 3.01 -21.74 -12.46
N THR A 80 2.97 -20.44 -12.74
CA THR A 80 3.62 -19.40 -11.95
C THR A 80 2.66 -18.93 -10.88
N TYR A 81 3.08 -18.97 -9.63
CA TYR A 81 2.35 -18.49 -8.46
C TYR A 81 2.99 -17.22 -7.95
N LEU A 82 2.16 -16.25 -7.58
CA LEU A 82 2.54 -15.06 -6.82
C LEU A 82 1.75 -15.05 -5.52
N THR A 83 2.46 -15.00 -4.40
CA THR A 83 1.86 -14.96 -3.07
C THR A 83 2.44 -13.81 -2.25
N VAL A 84 1.62 -13.21 -1.41
CA VAL A 84 2.10 -12.24 -0.42
C VAL A 84 2.88 -12.99 0.66
N LYS A 85 4.13 -12.58 0.89
CA LYS A 85 4.98 -13.18 1.92
C LYS A 85 4.88 -12.41 3.24
N ASN A 86 4.97 -11.08 3.19
CA ASN A 86 4.78 -10.21 4.36
C ASN A 86 4.41 -8.79 3.91
N ALA A 87 3.99 -7.98 4.88
CA ALA A 87 3.94 -6.53 4.76
C ALA A 87 4.44 -5.90 6.05
N THR A 88 5.23 -4.84 5.94
CA THR A 88 5.89 -4.19 7.07
C THR A 88 5.87 -2.69 6.93
N ILE A 89 5.78 -2.00 8.06
CA ILE A 89 5.96 -0.55 8.14
C ILE A 89 7.45 -0.31 8.32
N THR A 90 8.07 0.40 7.38
CA THR A 90 9.52 0.68 7.40
C THR A 90 9.83 2.02 8.03
N GLU A 91 8.94 3.00 7.91
CA GLU A 91 9.12 4.34 8.46
C GLU A 91 7.77 5.00 8.74
N ILE A 92 7.67 5.77 9.81
CA ILE A 92 6.58 6.71 10.07
C ILE A 92 7.19 8.02 10.54
N THR A 93 6.74 9.10 9.94
CA THR A 93 7.01 10.47 10.38
C THR A 93 5.68 11.18 10.56
N SER A 94 5.58 12.02 11.59
CA SER A 94 4.44 12.88 11.80
C SER A 94 4.92 14.15 12.51
N GLN A 95 4.56 15.31 11.98
CA GLN A 95 4.90 16.59 12.59
C GLN A 95 3.72 17.56 12.52
N PRO A 96 3.49 18.37 13.56
CA PRO A 96 2.46 19.41 13.52
C PRO A 96 2.75 20.44 12.42
N VAL A 97 1.71 20.85 11.71
CA VAL A 97 1.74 21.91 10.70
C VAL A 97 0.57 22.86 10.89
N ILE A 98 0.77 24.13 10.54
CA ILE A 98 -0.30 25.12 10.47
C ILE A 98 -0.99 24.97 9.12
N ILE A 99 -2.29 24.73 9.16
CA ILE A 99 -3.15 24.59 7.98
C ILE A 99 -3.73 25.95 7.60
N ALA A 100 -4.35 26.63 8.56
CA ALA A 100 -4.96 27.93 8.35
C ALA A 100 -4.80 28.82 9.57
N THR A 101 -4.89 30.13 9.36
CA THR A 101 -4.86 31.13 10.43
C THR A 101 -5.91 32.20 10.17
N LYS A 102 -6.57 32.65 11.23
CA LYS A 102 -7.57 33.72 11.17
C LYS A 102 -7.44 34.62 12.39
N THR A 103 -7.48 35.93 12.17
CA THR A 103 -7.41 36.91 13.26
C THR A 103 -8.80 37.49 13.51
N PHE A 104 -9.19 37.54 14.77
CA PHE A 104 -10.37 38.25 15.25
C PHE A 104 -9.91 39.51 15.96
N GLU A 105 -10.48 40.66 15.60
CA GLU A 105 -10.11 41.96 16.18
C GLU A 105 -11.36 42.74 16.54
N ASN A 106 -11.43 43.24 17.77
CA ASN A 106 -12.50 44.13 18.20
C ASN A 106 -12.02 45.58 18.20
N ASN A 107 -12.17 46.25 17.07
CA ASN A 107 -11.82 47.66 16.94
C ASN A 107 -12.86 48.63 17.54
N SER A 108 -13.95 48.13 18.11
CA SER A 108 -14.99 48.95 18.74
C SER A 108 -14.65 49.32 20.19
N ASP A 109 -15.51 50.12 20.81
CA ASP A 109 -15.43 50.49 22.23
C ASP A 109 -16.36 49.65 23.12
N GLN A 110 -16.98 48.59 22.57
CA GLN A 110 -17.87 47.68 23.28
C GLN A 110 -17.38 46.23 23.17
N THR A 111 -17.64 45.41 24.19
CA THR A 111 -17.38 43.97 24.11
C THR A 111 -18.28 43.32 23.06
N GLY A 112 -17.71 42.44 22.23
CA GLY A 112 -18.43 41.77 21.14
C GLY A 112 -18.10 40.28 21.06
N THR A 113 -19.04 39.49 20.54
CA THR A 113 -18.80 38.09 20.17
C THR A 113 -18.49 38.01 18.69
N PHE A 114 -17.36 37.39 18.35
CA PHE A 114 -16.91 37.20 16.99
C PHE A 114 -16.91 35.70 16.67
N ASN A 115 -17.52 35.32 15.55
CA ASN A 115 -17.55 33.94 15.09
C ASN A 115 -17.03 33.87 13.66
N ALA A 116 -16.13 32.94 13.39
CA ALA A 116 -15.81 32.59 12.02
C ALA A 116 -15.36 31.14 11.85
N GLY A 117 -15.79 30.51 10.75
CA GLY A 117 -15.23 29.27 10.22
C GLY A 117 -13.73 29.38 9.97
N ILE A 118 -13.00 28.31 10.30
CA ILE A 118 -11.60 28.09 9.93
C ILE A 118 -11.48 26.67 9.39
N SER A 119 -11.19 26.57 8.10
CA SER A 119 -11.07 25.31 7.38
C SER A 119 -10.16 25.49 6.17
N ASP A 120 -9.49 24.43 5.75
CA ASP A 120 -8.75 24.39 4.48
C ASP A 120 -8.76 22.98 3.89
N SER A 121 -8.41 22.86 2.61
CA SER A 121 -8.31 21.60 1.90
C SER A 121 -6.86 21.12 1.87
N VAL A 122 -6.64 19.89 2.34
CA VAL A 122 -5.34 19.20 2.28
C VAL A 122 -5.45 17.94 1.45
N THR A 123 -4.32 17.43 0.96
CA THR A 123 -4.30 16.25 0.08
C THR A 123 -3.59 15.09 0.77
N ASN A 124 -4.31 13.98 0.95
CA ASN A 124 -3.73 12.69 1.24
C ASN A 124 -3.28 12.03 -0.07
N SER A 125 -2.15 11.33 -0.07
CA SER A 125 -1.59 10.70 -1.25
C SER A 125 -1.08 9.31 -0.94
N VAL A 126 -1.16 8.42 -1.93
CA VAL A 126 -0.52 7.11 -1.90
C VAL A 126 0.25 6.92 -3.19
N SER A 127 1.53 6.62 -3.09
CA SER A 127 2.37 6.27 -4.24
C SER A 127 3.03 4.93 -4.02
N ASP A 128 3.30 4.20 -5.09
CA ASP A 128 3.99 2.91 -5.00
C ASP A 128 5.04 2.70 -6.09
N THR A 129 6.06 1.92 -5.75
CA THR A 129 7.18 1.55 -6.64
C THR A 129 7.56 0.09 -6.46
N TRP A 130 8.14 -0.53 -7.48
CA TRP A 130 8.41 -1.98 -7.53
C TRP A 130 9.88 -2.27 -7.85
N SER A 131 10.47 -3.25 -7.18
CA SER A 131 11.88 -3.62 -7.39
C SER A 131 12.15 -4.38 -8.69
N LYS A 132 11.15 -5.10 -9.20
CA LYS A 132 11.27 -6.11 -10.28
C LYS A 132 9.96 -6.25 -11.09
N SER A 133 9.32 -5.14 -11.44
CA SER A 133 8.01 -5.13 -12.11
C SER A 133 7.98 -5.89 -13.45
N ASN A 134 9.13 -6.06 -14.09
CA ASN A 134 9.31 -6.69 -15.40
C ASN A 134 9.87 -8.12 -15.33
N THR A 135 9.97 -8.74 -14.15
CA THR A 135 10.44 -10.13 -14.03
C THR A 135 9.30 -11.16 -14.11
N VAL A 136 8.06 -10.73 -13.90
CA VAL A 136 6.85 -11.55 -14.01
C VAL A 136 5.67 -10.67 -14.39
N SER A 137 4.78 -11.19 -15.22
CA SER A 137 3.60 -10.47 -15.71
C SER A 137 2.33 -11.14 -15.20
N PHE A 138 1.61 -10.43 -14.34
CA PHE A 138 0.29 -10.85 -13.87
C PHE A 138 -0.76 -9.87 -14.40
N THR A 139 -1.85 -10.37 -14.97
CA THR A 139 -2.94 -9.55 -15.51
C THR A 139 -3.96 -9.15 -14.45
N GLN A 140 -3.92 -9.79 -13.28
CA GLN A 140 -4.84 -9.50 -12.18
C GLN A 140 -4.45 -8.21 -11.47
N LYS A 141 -5.48 -7.49 -11.01
CA LYS A 141 -5.31 -6.25 -10.24
C LYS A 141 -5.05 -6.55 -8.76
N VAL A 142 -4.22 -5.71 -8.15
CA VAL A 142 -4.02 -5.63 -6.70
C VAL A 142 -5.01 -4.62 -6.14
N SER A 143 -5.73 -4.98 -5.07
CA SER A 143 -6.68 -4.08 -4.39
C SER A 143 -6.04 -3.43 -3.16
N TYR A 144 -6.18 -2.11 -3.05
CA TYR A 144 -5.65 -1.32 -1.94
C TYR A 144 -6.78 -0.67 -1.18
N LYS A 145 -6.70 -0.71 0.15
CA LYS A 145 -7.53 0.05 1.08
C LYS A 145 -6.62 0.79 2.05
N VAL A 146 -6.67 2.11 2.03
CA VAL A 146 -5.86 2.97 2.89
C VAL A 146 -6.79 3.78 3.78
N GLY A 147 -6.70 3.59 5.09
CA GLY A 147 -7.43 4.35 6.10
C GLY A 147 -6.53 5.39 6.76
N PHE A 148 -7.09 6.55 7.05
CA PHE A 148 -6.43 7.64 7.74
C PHE A 148 -7.16 7.93 9.05
N LEU A 149 -6.43 8.09 10.15
CA LEU A 149 -7.00 8.61 11.39
C LEU A 149 -7.48 10.04 11.12
N GLY A 150 -8.78 10.26 11.26
CA GLY A 150 -9.46 11.47 10.77
C GLY A 150 -8.83 12.79 11.21
N THR A 151 -9.04 13.82 10.40
CA THR A 151 -8.57 15.19 10.60
C THR A 151 -9.60 16.05 11.33
N GLY A 152 -10.25 15.52 12.37
CA GLY A 152 -11.26 16.26 13.15
C GLY A 152 -12.64 16.40 12.50
N GLY A 153 -13.68 16.63 13.32
CA GLY A 153 -15.07 16.87 12.90
C GLY A 153 -15.86 15.68 12.33
N GLY A 154 -15.23 14.72 11.64
CA GLY A 154 -15.96 13.62 10.99
C GLY A 154 -15.10 12.44 10.55
N GLY A 155 -15.21 11.31 11.27
CA GLY A 155 -14.92 9.95 10.80
C GLY A 155 -13.47 9.60 10.43
N GLU A 156 -13.17 8.30 10.40
CA GLU A 156 -12.00 7.81 9.66
C GLU A 156 -12.24 8.07 8.17
N THR A 157 -11.26 8.63 7.46
CA THR A 157 -11.33 8.75 5.99
C THR A 157 -10.59 7.57 5.36
N SER A 158 -11.02 7.13 4.18
CA SER A 158 -10.35 6.04 3.48
C SER A 158 -10.33 6.22 1.98
N MET A 159 -9.23 5.80 1.36
CA MET A 159 -9.04 5.69 -0.07
C MET A 159 -9.06 4.20 -0.46
N SER A 160 -9.72 3.86 -1.56
CA SER A 160 -9.70 2.49 -2.11
C SER A 160 -9.48 2.55 -3.61
N TYR A 161 -8.54 1.75 -4.10
CA TYR A 161 -8.16 1.72 -5.52
C TYR A 161 -7.61 0.35 -5.91
N SER A 162 -7.39 0.14 -7.21
CA SER A 162 -6.78 -1.08 -7.72
C SER A 162 -5.84 -0.79 -8.88
N HIS A 163 -4.65 -1.38 -8.88
CA HIS A 163 -3.65 -1.23 -9.95
C HIS A 163 -3.29 -2.58 -10.55
N THR A 164 -2.83 -2.57 -11.80
CA THR A 164 -2.21 -3.74 -12.41
C THR A 164 -0.90 -4.05 -11.68
N TRP A 165 -0.55 -5.33 -11.59
CA TRP A 165 0.73 -5.74 -11.05
C TRP A 165 1.90 -5.02 -11.73
N GLY A 166 2.86 -4.53 -10.93
CA GLY A 166 4.09 -3.93 -11.42
C GLY A 166 3.97 -2.50 -11.98
N GLU A 167 2.76 -1.93 -12.02
CA GLU A 167 2.57 -0.51 -12.34
C GLU A 167 2.89 0.35 -11.11
N SER A 168 3.62 1.45 -11.32
CA SER A 168 3.89 2.46 -10.29
C SER A 168 2.98 3.65 -10.54
N LYS A 169 2.15 4.03 -9.55
CA LYS A 169 1.22 5.14 -9.71
C LYS A 169 1.04 5.91 -8.40
N THR A 170 0.63 7.17 -8.52
CA THR A 170 0.21 8.00 -7.39
C THR A 170 -1.29 8.21 -7.45
N GLU A 171 -1.98 7.91 -6.36
CA GLU A 171 -3.38 8.26 -6.11
C GLU A 171 -3.44 9.35 -5.04
N SER A 172 -4.40 10.27 -5.16
CA SER A 172 -4.54 11.38 -4.22
C SER A 172 -6.00 11.70 -3.95
N GLN A 173 -6.31 12.08 -2.72
CA GLN A 173 -7.64 12.50 -2.30
C GLN A 173 -7.53 13.76 -1.46
N SER A 174 -8.26 14.78 -1.88
CA SER A 174 -8.44 16.01 -1.12
C SER A 174 -9.43 15.77 0.02
N VAL A 175 -9.09 16.24 1.22
CA VAL A 175 -9.91 16.22 2.43
C VAL A 175 -9.94 17.61 3.05
N THR A 176 -11.09 18.00 3.58
CA THR A 176 -11.23 19.27 4.30
C THR A 176 -10.86 19.07 5.76
N VAL A 177 -10.01 19.94 6.29
CA VAL A 177 -9.62 20.00 7.70
C VAL A 177 -10.26 21.24 8.31
N GLY A 178 -10.79 21.13 9.53
CA GLY A 178 -11.42 22.23 10.26
C GLY A 178 -12.94 22.12 10.37
N THR A 179 -13.54 23.07 11.09
CA THR A 179 -14.99 23.15 11.25
C THR A 179 -15.58 24.28 10.40
N ASP A 180 -16.72 23.98 9.77
CA ASP A 180 -17.63 25.02 9.26
C ASP A 180 -18.39 25.72 10.40
N SER A 181 -18.52 25.05 11.56
CA SER A 181 -19.26 25.56 12.73
C SER A 181 -18.60 26.78 13.37
N GLY A 182 -17.33 27.02 13.06
CA GLY A 182 -16.59 28.22 13.41
C GLY A 182 -16.17 28.30 14.88
N VAL A 183 -15.19 29.15 15.12
CA VAL A 183 -14.67 29.46 16.45
C VAL A 183 -15.35 30.73 16.92
N SER A 184 -16.02 30.68 18.07
CA SER A 184 -16.71 31.82 18.66
C SER A 184 -15.94 32.34 19.87
N VAL A 185 -15.50 33.60 19.82
CA VAL A 185 -14.71 34.25 20.87
C VAL A 185 -15.35 35.55 21.33
N ILE A 186 -15.29 35.82 22.63
CA ILE A 186 -15.67 37.13 23.19
C ILE A 186 -14.41 37.99 23.28
N LEU A 187 -14.46 39.19 22.71
CA LEU A 187 -13.35 40.14 22.73
C LEU A 187 -13.78 41.46 23.35
N LYS A 188 -12.99 41.98 24.30
CA LYS A 188 -13.16 43.33 24.86
C LYS A 188 -12.73 44.39 23.83
N PRO A 189 -13.05 45.68 24.08
CA PRO A 189 -12.58 46.77 23.25
C PRO A 189 -11.06 46.72 23.03
N LYS A 190 -10.67 46.82 21.76
CA LYS A 190 -9.27 46.83 21.28
C LYS A 190 -8.49 45.52 21.51
N GLU A 191 -9.16 44.42 21.82
CA GLU A 191 -8.52 43.10 21.87
C GLU A 191 -8.47 42.42 20.51
N ALA A 192 -7.45 41.58 20.33
CA ALA A 192 -7.29 40.73 19.17
C ALA A 192 -6.80 39.33 19.57
N VAL A 193 -7.31 38.31 18.88
CA VAL A 193 -6.93 36.90 19.05
C VAL A 193 -6.73 36.24 17.70
N LYS A 194 -5.78 35.33 17.61
CA LYS A 194 -5.49 34.55 16.41
C LYS A 194 -5.99 33.12 16.62
N ALA A 195 -6.91 32.66 15.78
CA ALA A 195 -7.26 31.25 15.67
C ALA A 195 -6.35 30.57 14.64
N GLN A 196 -5.74 29.46 15.04
CA GLN A 196 -4.82 28.68 14.23
C GLN A 196 -5.34 27.25 14.11
N LEU A 197 -5.67 26.83 12.89
CA LEU A 197 -5.98 25.45 12.60
C LEU A 197 -4.67 24.72 12.36
N THR A 198 -4.37 23.74 13.19
CA THR A 198 -3.19 22.87 13.05
C THR A 198 -3.64 21.45 12.80
N ALA A 199 -2.79 20.67 12.14
CA ALA A 199 -2.94 19.23 11.98
C ALA A 199 -1.57 18.57 12.01
N SER A 200 -1.53 17.27 12.25
CA SER A 200 -0.31 16.48 12.07
C SER A 200 -0.20 16.09 10.60
N ARG A 201 0.94 16.39 9.98
CA ARG A 201 1.26 15.94 8.62
C ARG A 201 2.29 14.83 8.73
N GLY A 202 1.95 13.67 8.19
CA GLY A 202 2.79 12.49 8.25
C GLY A 202 3.08 11.84 6.91
N VAL A 203 4.15 11.05 6.92
CA VAL A 203 4.51 10.12 5.84
C VAL A 203 4.76 8.76 6.45
N MET A 204 4.03 7.76 5.97
CA MET A 204 4.19 6.35 6.34
C MET A 204 4.74 5.58 5.14
N LYS A 205 5.83 4.84 5.34
CA LYS A 205 6.41 3.95 4.33
C LYS A 205 6.13 2.49 4.68
N VAL A 206 5.67 1.75 3.69
CA VAL A 206 5.28 0.36 3.79
C VAL A 206 6.04 -0.44 2.74
N ARG A 207 6.56 -1.59 3.12
CA ARG A 207 7.13 -2.58 2.20
C ARG A 207 6.29 -3.84 2.21
N VAL A 208 5.84 -4.27 1.03
CA VAL A 208 5.20 -5.58 0.82
C VAL A 208 6.18 -6.48 0.07
N GLU A 209 6.49 -7.64 0.64
CA GLU A 209 7.26 -8.67 -0.06
C GLU A 209 6.33 -9.70 -0.68
N TYR A 210 6.60 -10.02 -1.93
CA TYR A 210 5.93 -11.06 -2.68
C TYR A 210 6.90 -12.16 -3.04
N LEU A 211 6.42 -13.40 -3.00
CA LEU A 211 7.12 -14.57 -3.45
C LEU A 211 6.50 -15.09 -4.74
N VAL A 212 7.30 -15.11 -5.80
CA VAL A 212 6.98 -15.73 -7.08
C VAL A 212 7.64 -17.10 -7.12
N TYR A 213 6.92 -18.15 -7.47
CA TYR A 213 7.48 -19.50 -7.58
C TYR A 213 6.72 -20.36 -8.58
N LEU A 214 7.33 -21.46 -9.03
CA LEU A 214 6.71 -22.39 -9.99
C LEU A 214 6.15 -23.63 -9.28
N ARG A 215 5.06 -24.18 -9.79
CA ARG A 215 4.53 -25.50 -9.42
C ARG A 215 4.07 -26.25 -10.65
N GLY A 216 4.11 -27.58 -10.61
CA GLY A 216 3.64 -28.45 -11.68
C GLY A 216 4.77 -29.33 -12.23
N SER A 217 4.48 -29.98 -13.35
CA SER A 217 5.36 -30.99 -13.92
C SER A 217 5.91 -30.56 -15.27
N VAL A 218 7.21 -30.79 -15.49
CA VAL A 218 7.85 -30.74 -16.80
C VAL A 218 7.53 -32.03 -17.53
N ALA A 219 6.79 -31.94 -18.64
CA ALA A 219 6.55 -33.08 -19.52
C ALA A 219 7.72 -33.24 -20.49
N ILE A 220 8.32 -34.42 -20.54
CA ILE A 220 9.50 -34.70 -21.38
C ILE A 220 9.30 -35.94 -22.23
N ASN A 221 10.00 -36.02 -23.35
CA ASN A 221 10.05 -37.21 -24.20
C ASN A 221 11.47 -37.74 -24.46
N TYR A 222 11.54 -39.04 -24.74
CA TYR A 222 12.73 -39.75 -25.19
C TYR A 222 12.43 -40.60 -26.42
N ASN A 223 13.31 -40.55 -27.41
CA ASN A 223 13.35 -41.45 -28.56
C ASN A 223 14.81 -41.85 -28.86
N PRO A 224 15.23 -43.11 -28.63
CA PRO A 224 14.46 -44.24 -28.08
C PRO A 224 14.08 -44.06 -26.60
N THR A 225 13.28 -44.97 -26.05
CA THR A 225 12.81 -44.92 -24.65
C THR A 225 13.94 -44.76 -23.65
N TYR A 226 13.64 -44.12 -22.51
CA TYR A 226 14.56 -44.02 -21.38
C TYR A 226 13.87 -44.56 -20.13
N LYS A 227 14.56 -45.46 -19.41
CA LYS A 227 14.01 -46.20 -18.26
C LYS A 227 12.66 -46.88 -18.57
N GLY A 228 12.51 -47.41 -19.79
CA GLY A 228 11.32 -48.17 -20.21
C GLY A 228 10.15 -47.34 -20.77
N HIS A 229 10.22 -46.00 -20.74
CA HIS A 229 9.11 -45.15 -21.18
C HIS A 229 9.55 -44.07 -22.19
N HIS A 230 8.62 -43.67 -23.06
CA HIS A 230 8.81 -42.54 -23.98
C HIS A 230 8.55 -41.19 -23.32
N PHE A 231 7.59 -41.12 -22.39
CA PHE A 231 7.16 -39.88 -21.76
C PHE A 231 7.30 -39.95 -20.26
N TRP A 232 7.70 -38.83 -19.65
CA TRP A 232 7.80 -38.66 -18.20
C TRP A 232 7.27 -37.30 -17.79
N ALA A 233 6.78 -37.21 -16.56
CA ALA A 233 6.49 -35.96 -15.87
C ALA A 233 7.40 -35.83 -14.65
N LEU A 234 8.14 -34.72 -14.57
CA LEU A 234 9.09 -34.46 -13.50
C LEU A 234 8.69 -33.17 -12.77
N ASP A 235 8.75 -33.15 -11.45
CA ASP A 235 8.49 -31.93 -10.68
C ASP A 235 9.45 -30.79 -11.08
N VAL A 236 8.89 -29.62 -11.41
CA VAL A 236 9.67 -28.48 -11.93
C VAL A 236 10.73 -28.00 -10.95
N ASN A 237 10.43 -27.98 -9.64
CA ASN A 237 11.36 -27.49 -8.64
C ASN A 237 12.53 -28.46 -8.44
N SER A 238 12.28 -29.76 -8.52
CA SER A 238 13.32 -30.79 -8.47
C SER A 238 14.28 -30.68 -9.66
N VAL A 239 13.73 -30.43 -10.86
CA VAL A 239 14.53 -30.18 -12.08
C VAL A 239 15.38 -28.91 -11.94
N LEU A 240 14.79 -27.80 -11.48
CA LEU A 240 15.49 -26.53 -11.27
C LEU A 240 16.60 -26.63 -10.23
N ASN A 241 16.31 -27.24 -9.08
CA ASN A 241 17.26 -27.40 -7.98
C ASN A 241 18.49 -28.20 -8.41
N ALA A 242 18.30 -29.30 -9.15
CA ALA A 242 19.42 -30.09 -9.68
C ALA A 242 20.30 -29.30 -10.66
N ALA A 243 19.75 -28.26 -11.30
CA ALA A 243 20.47 -27.37 -12.18
C ALA A 243 21.11 -26.17 -11.48
N GLY A 244 20.91 -26.01 -10.16
CA GLY A 244 21.33 -24.84 -9.39
C GLY A 244 20.58 -23.56 -9.76
N LYS A 245 19.37 -23.70 -10.33
CA LYS A 245 18.51 -22.57 -10.72
C LYS A 245 17.57 -22.18 -9.59
N ALA A 246 17.19 -20.91 -9.53
CA ALA A 246 16.26 -20.41 -8.53
C ALA A 246 14.86 -21.03 -8.76
N THR A 247 14.25 -21.54 -7.69
CA THR A 247 12.86 -22.03 -7.68
C THR A 247 11.85 -20.94 -7.34
N SER A 248 12.34 -19.78 -6.89
CA SER A 248 11.51 -18.64 -6.52
C SER A 248 12.25 -17.32 -6.68
N ILE A 249 11.48 -16.26 -6.89
CA ILE A 249 11.95 -14.88 -7.00
C ILE A 249 11.20 -14.04 -5.97
N THR A 250 11.91 -13.22 -5.21
CA THR A 250 11.29 -12.21 -4.34
C THR A 250 11.16 -10.88 -5.08
N VAL A 251 9.99 -10.29 -4.99
CA VAL A 251 9.66 -8.95 -5.51
C VAL A 251 9.20 -8.09 -4.34
N THR A 252 9.67 -6.85 -4.26
CA THR A 252 9.22 -5.90 -3.23
C THR A 252 8.43 -4.76 -3.87
N GLN A 253 7.39 -4.33 -3.18
CA GLN A 253 6.67 -3.09 -3.44
C GLN A 253 6.87 -2.15 -2.25
N ASP A 254 7.32 -0.94 -2.54
CA ASP A 254 7.44 0.14 -1.57
C ASP A 254 6.29 1.13 -1.80
N ILE A 255 5.46 1.32 -0.78
CA ILE A 255 4.28 2.19 -0.78
C ILE A 255 4.55 3.35 0.18
N GLU A 256 4.37 4.57 -0.28
CA GLU A 256 4.45 5.79 0.53
C GLU A 256 3.06 6.40 0.67
N VAL A 257 2.64 6.63 1.92
CA VAL A 257 1.34 7.22 2.27
C VAL A 257 1.59 8.57 2.92
N GLY A 258 1.23 9.64 2.23
CA GLY A 258 1.16 10.99 2.77
C GLY A 258 -0.22 11.23 3.38
N PHE A 259 -0.28 11.66 4.64
CA PHE A 259 -1.53 11.83 5.36
C PHE A 259 -1.54 13.05 6.27
N TYR A 260 -2.75 13.47 6.62
CA TYR A 260 -3.04 14.43 7.68
C TYR A 260 -3.92 13.76 8.75
N SER A 261 -3.67 14.10 10.02
CA SER A 261 -4.37 13.56 11.22
C SER A 261 -4.44 14.61 12.33
N ASN A 262 -5.19 14.33 13.40
CA ASN A 262 -5.19 15.09 14.66
C ASN A 262 -5.32 16.62 14.49
N SER A 263 -6.35 17.05 13.76
CA SER A 263 -6.57 18.49 13.65
C SER A 263 -7.06 19.08 14.97
N LYS A 264 -6.66 20.31 15.23
CA LYS A 264 -7.12 21.11 16.35
C LYS A 264 -7.08 22.59 16.01
N VAL A 265 -7.97 23.33 16.64
CA VAL A 265 -7.96 24.79 16.62
C VAL A 265 -7.31 25.29 17.90
N GLU A 266 -6.33 26.16 17.77
CA GLU A 266 -5.64 26.84 18.87
C GLU A 266 -5.97 28.34 18.81
N LEU A 267 -6.33 28.92 19.95
CA LEU A 267 -6.44 30.37 20.11
C LEU A 267 -5.15 30.90 20.72
N LEU A 268 -4.57 31.90 20.08
CA LEU A 268 -3.29 32.52 20.42
C LEU A 268 -3.51 34.02 20.64
N ASN A 269 -2.81 34.62 21.61
CA ASN A 269 -2.76 36.07 21.73
C ASN A 269 -1.90 36.69 20.61
N THR A 270 -1.82 38.02 20.57
CA THR A 270 -1.02 38.77 19.58
C THR A 270 0.50 38.55 19.69
N LYS A 271 0.97 37.83 20.72
CA LYS A 271 2.38 37.44 20.93
C LYS A 271 2.60 35.94 20.70
N ASP A 272 1.66 35.26 20.04
CA ASP A 272 1.70 33.82 19.75
C ASP A 272 1.75 32.92 20.99
N GLN A 273 1.25 33.41 22.13
CA GLN A 273 1.08 32.58 23.33
C GLN A 273 -0.30 31.93 23.29
N MET A 274 -0.34 30.62 23.52
CA MET A 274 -1.57 29.83 23.54
C MET A 274 -2.47 30.26 24.69
N LEU A 275 -3.71 30.62 24.34
CA LEU A 275 -4.78 30.93 25.26
C LEU A 275 -5.71 29.73 25.45
N PHE A 276 -5.96 28.96 24.39
CA PHE A 276 -6.88 27.83 24.41
C PHE A 276 -6.57 26.87 23.25
N ALA A 277 -6.89 25.59 23.41
CA ALA A 277 -6.79 24.60 22.34
C ALA A 277 -7.98 23.64 22.40
N GLN A 278 -8.58 23.36 21.25
CA GLN A 278 -9.72 22.46 21.12
C GLN A 278 -9.54 21.50 19.96
N ASN A 279 -9.78 20.21 20.23
CA ASN A 279 -9.88 19.22 19.18
C ASN A 279 -11.16 19.44 18.38
N ASP A 280 -10.99 19.44 17.07
CA ASP A 280 -12.00 19.70 16.04
C ASP A 280 -13.21 18.71 16.11
N SER A 281 -13.05 17.57 16.80
CA SER A 281 -14.10 16.58 17.03
C SER A 281 -15.08 16.88 18.18
N THR A 282 -14.97 18.02 18.89
CA THR A 282 -15.87 18.35 20.02
C THR A 282 -16.84 19.48 19.67
N ARG A 283 -18.13 19.11 19.61
CA ARG A 283 -19.28 19.95 19.22
C ARG A 283 -19.58 21.06 20.25
N ALA A 284 -19.87 22.27 19.73
CA ALA A 284 -20.72 23.34 20.29
C ALA A 284 -20.62 23.66 21.80
N GLY A 285 -19.48 24.17 22.25
CA GLY A 285 -19.43 25.00 23.45
C GLY A 285 -19.92 26.42 23.13
N GLY A 286 -20.49 27.14 24.11
CA GLY A 286 -20.79 28.56 23.97
C GLY A 286 -19.56 29.41 23.62
N PRO A 287 -19.72 30.72 23.41
CA PRO A 287 -18.59 31.61 23.12
C PRO A 287 -17.47 31.45 24.15
N ILE A 288 -16.23 31.35 23.70
CA ILE A 288 -15.06 31.24 24.58
C ILE A 288 -14.79 32.62 25.18
N ASP A 289 -14.86 32.72 26.50
CA ASP A 289 -14.43 33.89 27.27
C ASP A 289 -12.97 33.71 27.71
N LEU A 290 -12.08 34.56 27.20
CA LEU A 290 -10.64 34.48 27.46
C LEU A 290 -10.29 34.76 28.93
N ASP A 291 -11.11 35.53 29.66
CA ASP A 291 -10.89 35.82 31.07
C ASP A 291 -11.16 34.58 31.95
N GLU A 292 -12.14 33.76 31.59
CA GLU A 292 -12.43 32.51 32.31
C GLU A 292 -11.32 31.48 32.08
N VAL A 293 -10.80 31.40 30.86
CA VAL A 293 -9.73 30.47 30.50
C VAL A 293 -8.43 30.83 31.21
N GLN A 294 -8.09 32.13 31.32
CA GLN A 294 -6.90 32.58 32.03
C GLN A 294 -6.97 32.44 33.55
N LYS A 295 -8.17 32.37 34.15
CA LYS A 295 -8.35 32.13 35.60
C LYS A 295 -8.26 30.65 35.98
N ALA A 296 -8.39 29.74 35.01
CA ALA A 296 -8.36 28.30 35.21
C ALA A 296 -6.97 27.68 34.98
N ALA A 297 -6.01 28.45 34.47
CA ALA A 297 -4.60 28.07 34.27
C ALA A 297 -3.72 28.55 35.42
#